data_AF-A0A9E3XUJ1-F1
#
_entry.id   AF-A0A9E3XUJ1-F1
#
_cell.length_a   1.000
_cell.length_b   1.000
_cell.length_c   1.000
_cell.angle_alpha   90.00
_cell.angle_beta   90.00
_cell.angle_gamma   90.00
#
_symmetry.space_group_name_H-M   'P 1'
#
loop_
_entity.id
_entity.type
_entity.pdbx_description
1 polymer ?
#
loop_
_entity_poly.entity_id
_entity_poly.type
_entity_poly.pdbx_seq_one_letter_code
_entity_poly.pdbx_strand_id
1 'polypeptide(L)'
;MTRDILDEFEQQRRAPAYPSVPATTGLVVEDRASGFCGDVVKVDARAVTLRDRHGRDRQFLLKPGGFLLEGKPVTLVRPAPAAAAAAGPRVTASGSVAASGPAVARVAAASRIWVEGRHDAELLEHVWGDDLRELGIVVEPLHGADDLV
;
A
#
# COMPACT_ATOMS: atom_id res chain seq x y z
N MET A 1 22.92 11.53 46.24
CA MET A 1 22.07 11.54 45.04
C MET A 1 22.01 12.98 44.58
N THR A 2 23.03 13.41 43.83
CA THR A 2 23.24 14.80 43.44
C THR A 2 22.21 15.16 42.37
N ARG A 3 21.32 16.12 42.66
CA ARG A 3 20.49 16.77 41.63
C ARG A 3 21.43 17.59 40.75
N ASP A 4 21.59 17.18 39.50
CA ASP A 4 22.33 17.93 38.50
C ASP A 4 21.44 19.07 37.98
N ILE A 5 21.93 20.31 38.10
CA ILE A 5 21.25 21.52 37.65
C ILE A 5 21.11 21.51 36.11
N LEU A 6 22.03 20.86 35.39
CA LEU A 6 21.99 20.77 33.94
C LEU A 6 20.80 19.92 33.46
N ASP A 7 20.52 18.80 34.14
CA ASP A 7 19.36 17.94 33.85
C ASP A 7 18.03 18.68 34.06
N GLU A 8 17.97 19.58 35.06
CA GLU A 8 16.78 20.38 35.36
C GLU A 8 16.50 21.42 34.26
N PHE A 9 17.55 22.05 33.72
CA PHE A 9 17.44 22.95 32.56
C PHE A 9 17.04 22.19 31.29
N GLU A 10 17.55 20.98 31.06
CA GLU A 10 17.15 20.16 29.91
C GLU A 10 15.69 19.70 30.01
N GLN A 11 15.23 19.35 31.21
CA GLN A 11 13.83 18.98 31.45
C GLN A 11 12.88 20.15 31.23
N GLN A 12 13.24 21.37 31.65
CA GLN A 12 12.44 22.58 31.38
C GLN A 12 12.34 22.93 29.90
N ARG A 13 13.36 22.58 29.09
CA ARG A 13 13.36 22.84 27.65
C ARG A 13 12.64 21.77 26.82
N ARG A 14 12.20 20.68 27.45
CA ARG A 14 11.59 19.56 26.74
C ARG A 14 10.16 19.92 26.34
N ALA A 15 9.91 19.99 25.02
CA ALA A 15 8.57 20.25 24.50
C ALA A 15 7.57 19.20 25.02
N PRO A 16 6.32 19.58 25.31
CA PRO A 16 5.29 18.64 25.74
C PRO A 16 5.12 17.52 24.70
N ALA A 17 5.14 16.28 25.16
CA ALA A 17 4.82 15.13 24.32
C ALA A 17 3.30 14.94 24.27
N TYR A 18 2.74 14.89 23.07
CA TYR A 18 1.31 14.65 22.85
C TYR A 18 1.10 13.27 22.24
N PRO A 19 0.04 12.52 22.64
CA PRO A 19 -0.31 11.26 22.01
C PRO A 19 -0.52 11.42 20.51
N SER A 20 0.04 10.51 19.72
CA SER A 20 -0.18 10.45 18.27
C SER A 20 -1.44 9.64 17.98
N VAL A 21 -2.36 10.22 17.22
CA VAL A 21 -3.61 9.56 16.82
C VAL A 21 -3.71 9.57 15.29
N PRO A 22 -3.96 8.44 14.62
CA PRO A 22 -4.17 8.42 13.19
C PRO A 22 -5.44 9.22 12.83
N ALA A 23 -5.33 10.13 11.86
CA ALA A 23 -6.47 10.86 11.31
C ALA A 23 -7.31 9.94 10.42
N THR A 24 -8.10 9.04 11.01
CA THR A 24 -8.99 8.16 10.26
C THR A 24 -10.26 8.91 9.87
N THR A 25 -10.80 8.68 8.67
CA THR A 25 -12.06 9.27 8.23
C THR A 25 -13.19 8.99 9.24
N GLY A 26 -14.00 9.99 9.55
CA GLY A 26 -15.07 9.93 10.56
C GLY A 26 -14.61 10.21 12.00
N LEU A 27 -13.30 10.32 12.26
CA LEU A 27 -12.79 10.72 13.58
C LEU A 27 -13.21 12.16 13.88
N VAL A 28 -13.90 12.39 14.99
CA VAL A 28 -14.31 13.73 15.42
C VAL A 28 -13.21 14.35 16.28
N VAL A 29 -12.73 15.51 15.87
CA VAL A 29 -11.68 16.28 16.56
C VAL A 29 -12.02 17.76 16.55
N GLU A 30 -11.33 18.50 17.40
CA GLU A 30 -11.37 19.97 17.43
C GLU A 30 -9.99 20.54 17.13
N ASP A 31 -9.90 21.53 16.25
CA ASP A 31 -8.68 22.32 16.07
C ASP A 31 -8.47 23.22 17.29
N ARG A 32 -7.35 23.03 18.01
CA ARG A 32 -7.10 23.69 19.30
C ARG A 32 -6.93 25.20 19.18
N ALA A 33 -6.50 25.70 18.02
CA ALA A 33 -6.25 27.13 17.81
C ALA A 33 -7.52 27.91 17.48
N SER A 34 -8.44 27.33 16.70
CA SER A 34 -9.66 27.99 16.24
C SER A 34 -10.94 27.51 16.91
N GLY A 35 -10.90 26.40 17.66
CA GLY A 35 -12.08 25.76 18.25
C GLY A 35 -13.01 25.10 17.23
N PHE A 36 -12.55 24.88 16.00
CA PHE A 36 -13.36 24.28 14.96
C PHE A 36 -13.48 22.77 15.18
N CYS A 37 -14.69 22.30 15.45
CA CYS A 37 -14.99 20.90 15.70
C CYS A 37 -15.68 20.25 14.49
N GLY A 38 -15.20 19.06 14.10
CA GLY A 38 -15.74 18.32 12.97
C GLY A 38 -15.15 16.92 12.80
N ASP A 39 -15.73 16.14 11.90
CA ASP A 39 -15.21 14.82 11.53
C ASP A 39 -14.17 14.92 10.41
N VAL A 40 -13.17 14.04 10.45
CA VAL A 40 -12.16 13.93 9.40
C VAL A 40 -12.81 13.40 8.13
N VAL A 41 -12.81 14.20 7.06
CA VAL A 41 -13.33 13.77 5.74
C VAL A 41 -12.22 13.49 4.72
N LYS A 42 -11.05 14.10 4.90
CA LYS A 42 -9.90 13.93 4.01
C LYS A 42 -8.59 14.14 4.77
N VAL A 43 -7.58 13.34 4.43
CA VAL A 43 -6.22 13.51 4.95
C VAL A 43 -5.24 13.60 3.79
N ASP A 44 -4.53 14.71 3.74
CA ASP A 44 -3.42 14.95 2.83
C ASP A 44 -2.08 14.74 3.56
N ALA A 45 -0.96 14.87 2.86
CA ALA A 45 0.37 14.65 3.44
C ALA A 45 0.71 15.58 4.62
N ARG A 46 0.12 16.78 4.68
CA ARG A 46 0.44 17.82 5.67
C ARG A 46 -0.77 18.37 6.41
N ALA A 47 -1.97 17.94 6.06
CA ALA A 47 -3.19 18.56 6.53
C ALA A 47 -4.34 17.56 6.62
N VAL A 48 -5.30 17.89 7.47
CA VAL A 48 -6.57 17.20 7.62
C VAL A 48 -7.70 18.16 7.27
N THR A 49 -8.72 17.66 6.58
CA THR A 49 -9.96 18.40 6.32
C THR A 49 -11.01 17.90 7.30
N LEU A 50 -11.59 18.84 8.05
CA LEU A 50 -12.66 18.59 9.00
C LEU A 50 -13.98 19.14 8.46
N ARG A 51 -15.05 18.38 8.63
CA ARG A 51 -16.42 18.79 8.30
C ARG A 51 -17.21 19.04 9.57
N ASP A 52 -17.83 20.22 9.71
CA ASP A 52 -18.67 20.51 10.86
C ASP A 52 -20.09 19.94 10.71
N ARG A 53 -20.90 20.06 11.77
CA ARG A 53 -22.31 19.64 11.81
C ARG A 53 -23.22 20.32 10.76
N HIS A 54 -22.77 21.42 10.17
CA HIS A 54 -23.48 22.19 9.15
C HIS A 54 -22.95 21.87 7.73
N GLY A 55 -22.05 20.90 7.60
CA GLY A 55 -21.46 20.49 6.33
C GLY A 55 -20.36 21.42 5.80
N ARG A 56 -19.81 22.31 6.62
CA ARG A 56 -18.71 23.20 6.22
C ARG A 56 -17.38 22.50 6.37
N ASP A 57 -16.59 22.51 5.29
CA ASP A 57 -15.27 21.90 5.25
C ASP A 57 -14.17 22.93 5.49
N ARG A 58 -13.23 22.60 6.38
CA ARG A 58 -12.03 23.42 6.62
C ARG A 58 -10.79 22.56 6.76
N GLN A 59 -9.69 23.06 6.19
CA GLN A 59 -8.40 22.38 6.20
C GLN A 59 -7.50 22.92 7.31
N PHE A 60 -6.86 22.02 8.05
CA PHE A 60 -5.95 22.31 9.16
C PHE A 60 -4.64 21.55 8.98
N LEU A 61 -3.51 22.22 9.22
CA LEU A 61 -2.20 21.59 9.16
C LEU A 61 -2.01 20.59 10.31
N LEU A 62 -1.36 19.46 10.03
CA LEU A 62 -0.95 18.50 11.04
C LEU A 62 0.19 19.12 11.87
N LYS A 63 -0.12 19.50 13.11
CA LYS A 63 0.83 20.12 14.05
C LYS A 63 0.89 19.31 15.35
N PRO A 64 2.06 19.20 16.00
CA PRO A 64 2.17 18.58 17.32
C PRO A 64 1.22 19.22 18.32
N GLY A 65 0.34 18.42 18.94
CA GLY A 65 -0.65 18.90 19.92
C GLY A 65 -1.66 19.92 19.38
N GLY A 66 -1.84 19.98 18.06
CA GLY A 66 -2.69 20.96 17.38
C GLY A 66 -4.19 20.67 17.47
N PHE A 67 -4.58 19.47 17.90
CA PHE A 67 -5.97 19.04 17.94
C PHE A 67 -6.37 18.59 19.34
N LEU A 68 -7.67 18.63 19.63
CA LEU A 68 -8.27 18.03 20.81
C LEU A 68 -9.09 16.81 20.37
N LEU A 69 -8.86 15.69 21.02
CA LEU A 69 -9.71 14.50 20.97
C LEU A 69 -10.31 14.32 22.36
N GLU A 70 -11.64 14.41 22.46
CA GLU A 70 -12.35 14.40 23.76
C GLU A 70 -11.80 15.44 24.75
N GLY A 71 -11.47 16.63 24.25
CA GLY A 71 -10.88 17.72 25.04
C GLY A 71 -9.41 17.55 25.40
N LYS A 72 -8.76 16.43 25.03
CA LYS A 72 -7.35 16.17 25.32
C LYS A 72 -6.47 16.51 24.12
N PRO A 73 -5.36 17.25 24.30
CA PRO A 73 -4.44 17.58 23.21
C PRO A 73 -3.79 16.34 22.59
N VAL A 74 -3.89 16.20 21.27
CA VAL A 74 -3.31 15.12 20.49
C VAL A 74 -2.60 15.64 19.25
N THR A 75 -1.66 14.85 18.73
CA THR A 75 -1.05 15.07 17.42
C THR A 75 -1.72 14.15 16.42
N LEU A 76 -2.43 14.72 15.45
CA LEU A 76 -2.92 13.92 14.32
C LEU A 76 -1.77 13.55 13.40
N VAL A 77 -1.69 12.26 13.07
CA VAL A 77 -0.73 11.72 12.12
C VAL A 77 -1.46 11.15 10.92
N ARG A 78 -0.78 11.11 9.77
CA ARG A 78 -1.31 10.43 8.59
C ARG A 78 -1.59 8.97 8.98
N PRO A 79 -2.80 8.44 8.72
CA PRO A 79 -3.06 7.03 8.96
C PRO A 79 -2.02 6.22 8.16
N ALA A 80 -1.41 5.23 8.83
CA ALA A 80 -0.61 4.26 8.10
C ALA A 80 -1.49 3.71 6.97
N PRO A 81 -0.96 3.53 5.75
CA PRO A 81 -1.71 2.80 4.74
C PRO A 81 -2.12 1.50 5.41
N ALA A 82 -3.43 1.26 5.50
CA ALA A 82 -3.93 -0.04 5.95
C ALA A 82 -3.14 -1.05 5.14
N ALA A 83 -2.38 -1.92 5.81
CA ALA A 83 -1.60 -2.96 5.15
C ALA A 83 -2.55 -3.59 4.14
N ALA A 84 -2.24 -3.37 2.85
CA ALA A 84 -3.21 -3.36 1.78
C ALA A 84 -4.22 -4.50 1.96
N ALA A 85 -5.45 -4.14 2.33
CA ALA A 85 -6.57 -5.02 2.10
C ALA A 85 -6.57 -5.25 0.58
N ALA A 86 -6.20 -6.47 0.20
CA ALA A 86 -5.91 -6.94 -1.14
C ALA A 86 -4.75 -6.22 -1.86
N ALA A 87 -3.58 -6.86 -1.87
CA ALA A 87 -2.78 -6.83 -3.10
C ALA A 87 -3.75 -7.14 -4.25
N GLY A 88 -3.89 -6.22 -5.21
CA GLY A 88 -4.75 -6.44 -6.37
C GLY A 88 -4.40 -7.76 -7.07
N PRO A 89 -5.23 -8.22 -8.03
CA PRO A 89 -4.96 -9.45 -8.75
C PRO A 89 -3.52 -9.43 -9.26
N ARG A 90 -2.72 -10.41 -8.84
CA ARG A 90 -1.35 -10.56 -9.35
C ARG A 90 -1.45 -10.82 -10.85
N VAL A 91 -0.54 -10.27 -11.64
CA VAL A 91 -0.50 -10.51 -13.08
C VAL A 91 0.70 -11.39 -13.46
N THR A 92 0.55 -12.21 -14.49
CA THR A 92 1.67 -12.96 -15.09
C THR A 92 2.47 -12.06 -16.04
N ALA A 93 3.59 -12.56 -16.58
CA ALA A 93 4.38 -11.83 -17.59
C ALA A 93 3.58 -11.51 -18.87
N SER A 94 2.53 -12.29 -19.15
CA SER A 94 1.59 -12.06 -20.26
C SER A 94 0.66 -10.88 -20.05
N GLY A 95 0.51 -10.43 -18.79
CA GLY A 95 -0.49 -9.47 -18.35
C GLY A 95 -1.84 -10.09 -17.96
N SER A 96 -1.99 -11.42 -18.00
CA SER A 96 -3.18 -12.11 -17.49
C SER A 96 -3.24 -12.07 -15.96
N VAL A 97 -4.42 -12.34 -15.39
CA VAL A 97 -4.58 -12.45 -13.93
C VAL A 97 -4.05 -13.81 -13.49
N ALA A 98 -3.03 -13.80 -12.64
CA ALA A 98 -2.45 -15.00 -12.06
C ALA A 98 -3.48 -15.71 -11.15
N ALA A 99 -3.49 -17.04 -11.22
CA ALA A 99 -4.30 -17.88 -10.36
C ALA A 99 -4.06 -17.58 -8.88
N SER A 100 -5.12 -17.63 -8.07
CA SER A 100 -5.07 -17.30 -6.64
C SER A 100 -4.39 -18.37 -5.77
N GLY A 101 -4.00 -19.51 -6.35
CA GLY A 101 -3.44 -20.67 -5.64
C GLY A 101 -2.12 -21.16 -6.23
N PRO A 102 -1.42 -22.08 -5.52
CA PRO A 102 -0.18 -22.66 -6.02
C PRO A 102 -0.40 -23.42 -7.33
N ALA A 103 0.57 -23.32 -8.24
CA ALA A 103 0.53 -24.04 -9.51
C ALA A 103 0.52 -25.56 -9.24
N VAL A 104 -0.48 -26.24 -9.81
CA VAL A 104 -0.58 -27.71 -9.74
C VAL A 104 0.00 -28.28 -11.02
N ALA A 105 0.88 -29.27 -10.92
CA ALA A 105 1.39 -29.97 -12.09
C ALA A 105 0.23 -30.63 -12.86
N ARG A 106 0.20 -30.46 -14.19
CA ARG A 106 -0.85 -30.99 -15.07
C ARG A 106 -0.25 -31.87 -16.16
N VAL A 107 -1.04 -32.84 -16.62
CA VAL A 107 -0.74 -33.59 -17.85
C VAL A 107 -0.99 -32.68 -19.05
N ALA A 108 -0.15 -32.83 -20.09
CA ALA A 108 -0.30 -32.10 -21.34
C ALA A 108 -1.70 -32.28 -21.94
N ALA A 109 -2.33 -31.17 -22.31
CA ALA A 109 -3.57 -31.12 -23.07
C ALA A 109 -3.36 -31.62 -24.50
N ALA A 110 -4.46 -31.90 -25.21
CA ALA A 110 -4.38 -32.28 -26.63
C ALA A 110 -3.83 -31.15 -27.51
N SER A 111 -4.06 -29.89 -27.11
CA SER A 111 -3.55 -28.69 -27.79
C SER A 111 -2.05 -28.51 -27.57
N ARG A 112 -1.32 -28.23 -28.67
CA ARG A 112 0.12 -27.98 -28.70
C ARG A 112 0.44 -26.74 -29.51
N ILE A 113 1.49 -26.03 -29.12
CA ILE A 113 2.08 -24.93 -29.89
C ILE A 113 3.39 -25.45 -30.48
N TRP A 114 3.49 -25.40 -31.81
CA TRP A 114 4.71 -25.79 -32.52
C TRP A 114 5.51 -24.54 -32.85
N VAL A 115 6.80 -24.58 -32.60
CA VAL A 115 7.73 -23.47 -32.93
C VAL A 115 8.87 -23.97 -33.80
N GLU A 116 9.46 -23.08 -34.60
CA GLU A 116 10.53 -23.46 -35.53
C GLU A 116 11.80 -23.90 -34.79
N GLY A 117 12.19 -23.11 -33.79
CA GLY A 117 13.46 -23.27 -33.10
C GLY A 117 13.39 -23.00 -31.60
N ARG A 118 14.52 -23.20 -30.94
CA ARG A 118 14.65 -23.06 -29.48
C ARG A 118 14.39 -21.64 -29.00
N HIS A 119 14.77 -20.63 -29.78
CA HIS A 119 14.62 -19.22 -29.41
C HIS A 119 13.14 -18.85 -29.17
N ASP A 120 12.25 -19.28 -30.05
CA ASP A 120 10.82 -19.02 -29.93
C ASP A 120 10.23 -19.76 -28.72
N ALA A 121 10.68 -20.98 -28.44
CA ALA A 121 10.27 -21.72 -27.26
C ALA A 121 10.66 -20.98 -25.96
N GLU A 122 11.87 -20.41 -25.91
CA GLU A 122 12.35 -19.63 -24.78
C GLU A 122 11.55 -18.33 -24.58
N LEU A 123 11.17 -17.66 -25.69
CA LEU A 123 10.32 -16.46 -25.63
C LEU A 123 8.92 -16.78 -25.10
N LEU A 124 8.31 -17.87 -25.59
CA LEU A 124 6.99 -18.31 -25.12
C LEU A 124 7.02 -18.72 -23.65
N GLU A 125 8.07 -19.41 -23.20
CA GLU A 125 8.26 -19.74 -21.79
C GLU A 125 8.40 -18.46 -20.94
N HIS A 126 9.17 -17.48 -21.39
CA HIS A 126 9.39 -16.24 -20.65
C HIS A 126 8.12 -15.41 -20.48
N VAL A 127 7.28 -15.33 -21.52
CA VAL A 127 6.10 -14.46 -21.53
C VAL A 127 4.84 -15.19 -21.07
N TRP A 128 4.65 -16.45 -21.47
CA TRP A 128 3.42 -17.23 -21.27
C TRP A 128 3.62 -18.51 -20.44
N GLY A 129 4.82 -18.76 -19.89
CA GLY A 129 5.08 -20.00 -19.16
C GLY A 129 4.12 -20.26 -18.00
N ASP A 130 3.70 -19.22 -17.27
CA ASP A 130 2.72 -19.36 -16.18
C ASP A 130 1.34 -19.76 -16.74
N ASP A 131 0.88 -19.05 -17.77
CA ASP A 131 -0.41 -19.26 -18.43
C ASP A 131 -0.51 -20.65 -19.07
N LEU A 132 0.55 -21.09 -19.76
CA LEU A 132 0.59 -22.38 -20.46
C LEU A 132 0.58 -23.56 -19.48
N ARG A 133 1.25 -23.43 -18.33
CA ARG A 133 1.22 -24.45 -17.26
C ARG A 133 -0.17 -24.58 -16.64
N GLU A 134 -0.88 -23.47 -16.45
CA GLU A 134 -2.26 -23.48 -15.95
C GLU A 134 -3.18 -24.24 -16.93
N LEU A 135 -3.05 -23.97 -18.23
CA LEU A 135 -3.85 -24.62 -19.26
C LEU A 135 -3.38 -26.05 -19.59
N GLY A 136 -2.15 -26.41 -19.22
CA GLY A 136 -1.51 -27.66 -19.59
C GLY A 136 -1.10 -27.73 -21.07
N ILE A 137 -0.85 -26.60 -21.72
CA ILE A 137 -0.45 -26.54 -23.13
C ILE A 137 1.07 -26.66 -23.23
N VAL A 138 1.55 -27.50 -24.14
CA VAL A 138 2.98 -27.74 -24.35
C VAL A 138 3.46 -26.98 -25.59
N VAL A 139 4.68 -26.45 -25.51
CA VAL A 139 5.42 -25.88 -26.64
C VAL A 139 6.43 -26.93 -27.12
N GLU A 140 6.34 -27.34 -28.37
CA GLU A 140 7.21 -28.34 -28.98
C GLU A 140 8.00 -27.71 -30.15
N PRO A 141 9.34 -27.63 -30.07
CA PRO A 141 10.15 -27.18 -31.19
C PRO A 141 10.18 -28.25 -32.29
N LEU A 142 9.99 -27.81 -33.53
CA LEU A 142 10.05 -28.66 -34.73
C LEU A 142 11.48 -28.96 -35.19
N HIS A 143 12.49 -28.33 -34.56
CA HIS A 143 13.91 -28.48 -34.89
C HIS A 143 14.15 -28.30 -36.41
N GLY A 144 13.63 -27.20 -36.96
CA GLY A 144 13.61 -26.93 -38.40
C GLY A 144 14.99 -26.68 -39.00
N ALA A 145 15.20 -25.53 -39.63
CA ALA A 145 16.48 -25.19 -40.27
C ALA A 145 17.69 -25.12 -39.31
N ASP A 146 17.45 -25.20 -37.99
CA ASP A 146 18.45 -25.23 -36.91
C ASP A 146 19.37 -26.47 -36.96
N ASP A 147 18.95 -27.57 -37.60
CA ASP A 147 19.71 -28.81 -37.73
C ASP A 147 20.39 -28.99 -39.11
N LEU A 148 20.37 -27.95 -39.97
CA LEU A 148 21.06 -27.98 -41.27
C LEU A 148 22.56 -27.69 -41.08
N VAL A 149 23.41 -28.65 -41.44
CA VAL A 149 24.89 -28.59 -41.39
C VAL A 149 25.49 -28.29 -42.77
#